data_AF-A0A3M6U3Z2-F1
#
_entry.id   AF-A0A3M6U3Z2-F1
#
_cell.length_a   1.000
_cell.length_b   1.000
_cell.length_c   1.000
_cell.angle_alpha   90.00
_cell.angle_beta   90.00
_cell.angle_gamma   90.00
#
_symmetry.space_group_name_H-M   'P 1'
#
loop_
_entity.id
_entity.type
_entity.pdbx_description
1 polymer ?
#
loop_
_entity_poly.entity_id
_entity_poly.type
_entity_poly.pdbx_seq_one_letter_code
_entity_poly.pdbx_strand_id
1 'polypeptide(L)'
;MVDKAKAEKNYAKEWKKATYYVQEIKKNMNTEVKEDLLLAYKKISGVCKSLENSVDHMKDAMMDAEMSLEEVRVWAHVCREELAPVHELRNKLKQALDNLEKKNTQTRRRLVS
;
A
#
# COMPACT_ATOMS: atom_id res chain seq x y z
N MET A 1 -3.84 25.91 9.49
CA MET A 1 -4.15 25.94 8.06
C MET A 1 -3.14 25.10 7.33
N VAL A 2 -3.57 23.92 6.89
CA VAL A 2 -2.80 23.06 5.99
C VAL A 2 -2.96 23.63 4.58
N ASP A 3 -1.84 23.97 3.94
CA ASP A 3 -1.85 24.47 2.56
C ASP A 3 -2.26 23.34 1.60
N LYS A 4 -3.39 23.51 0.89
CA LYS A 4 -3.93 22.53 -0.06
C LYS A 4 -2.96 22.19 -1.19
N ALA A 5 -2.27 23.18 -1.75
CA ALA A 5 -1.31 22.95 -2.83
C ALA A 5 -0.09 22.13 -2.34
N LYS A 6 0.34 22.36 -1.09
CA LYS A 6 1.37 21.56 -0.43
C LYS A 6 0.89 20.14 -0.17
N ALA A 7 -0.34 19.96 0.31
CA ALA A 7 -0.93 18.63 0.54
C ALA A 7 -1.06 17.83 -0.77
N GLU A 8 -1.52 18.46 -1.84
CA GLU A 8 -1.65 17.86 -3.16
C GLU A 8 -0.28 17.44 -3.74
N LYS A 9 0.73 18.31 -3.62
CA LYS A 9 2.10 17.98 -4.04
C LYS A 9 2.67 16.79 -3.27
N ASN A 10 2.39 16.69 -1.97
CA ASN A 10 2.81 15.56 -1.15
C ASN A 10 2.10 14.27 -1.56
N TYR A 11 0.78 14.32 -1.79
CA TYR A 11 0.00 13.19 -2.29
C TYR A 11 0.54 12.69 -3.62
N ALA A 12 0.74 13.57 -4.59
CA ALA A 12 1.29 13.21 -5.90
C ALA A 12 2.69 12.56 -5.80
N LYS A 13 3.52 13.01 -4.85
CA LYS A 13 4.84 12.43 -4.59
C LYS A 13 4.75 11.01 -4.02
N GLU A 14 3.92 10.81 -2.99
CA GLU A 14 3.73 9.48 -2.40
C GLU A 14 3.04 8.52 -3.37
N TRP A 15 2.12 9.03 -4.22
CA TRP A 15 1.49 8.24 -5.27
C TRP A 15 2.51 7.73 -6.28
N LYS A 16 3.38 8.61 -6.83
CA LYS A 16 4.45 8.21 -7.76
C LYS A 16 5.37 7.14 -7.15
N LYS A 17 5.72 7.31 -5.88
CA LYS A 17 6.52 6.35 -5.12
C LYS A 17 5.79 5.01 -4.97
N ALA A 18 4.49 5.02 -4.70
CA ALA A 18 3.68 3.82 -4.61
C ALA A 18 3.61 3.08 -5.94
N THR A 19 3.35 3.79 -7.04
CA THR A 19 3.35 3.21 -8.39
C THR A 19 4.69 2.55 -8.73
N TYR A 20 5.80 3.23 -8.44
CA TYR A 20 7.15 2.68 -8.64
C TYR A 20 7.34 1.36 -7.89
N TYR A 21 7.03 1.33 -6.59
CA TYR A 21 7.22 0.13 -5.78
C TYR A 21 6.28 -1.01 -6.16
N VAL A 22 5.05 -0.71 -6.56
CA VAL A 22 4.13 -1.73 -7.09
C VAL A 22 4.72 -2.39 -8.33
N GLN A 23 5.28 -1.61 -9.25
CA GLN A 23 5.90 -2.16 -10.47
C GLN A 23 7.19 -2.94 -10.17
N GLU A 24 8.05 -2.42 -9.31
CA GLU A 24 9.30 -3.08 -8.90
C GLU A 24 9.00 -4.45 -8.25
N ILE A 25 8.08 -4.48 -7.29
CA ILE A 25 7.70 -5.71 -6.61
C ILE A 25 7.05 -6.70 -7.58
N LYS A 26 6.15 -6.26 -8.46
CA LYS A 26 5.51 -7.13 -9.46
C LYS A 26 6.55 -7.81 -10.36
N LYS A 27 7.62 -7.10 -10.74
CA LYS A 27 8.72 -7.67 -11.54
C LYS A 27 9.50 -8.75 -10.79
N ASN A 28 9.61 -8.61 -9.47
CA ASN A 28 10.40 -9.50 -8.61
C ASN A 28 9.55 -10.51 -7.83
N MET A 29 8.23 -10.59 -8.07
CA MET A 29 7.30 -11.39 -7.25
C MET A 29 7.41 -12.91 -7.47
N ASN A 30 8.18 -13.37 -8.47
CA ASN A 30 8.37 -14.79 -8.77
C ASN A 30 9.42 -15.49 -7.88
N THR A 31 9.92 -14.85 -6.83
CA THR A 31 10.91 -15.48 -5.94
C THR A 31 10.21 -16.36 -4.89
N GLU A 32 10.69 -17.59 -4.72
CA GLU A 32 10.28 -18.47 -3.61
C GLU A 32 11.07 -18.20 -2.31
N VAL A 33 11.90 -17.14 -2.31
CA VAL A 33 12.76 -16.75 -1.19
C VAL A 33 11.93 -15.99 -0.16
N LYS A 34 11.78 -16.57 1.03
CA LYS A 34 10.96 -15.99 2.12
C LYS A 34 11.42 -14.58 2.50
N GLU A 35 12.73 -14.36 2.57
CA GLU A 35 13.32 -13.07 2.93
C GLU A 35 12.95 -11.97 1.93
N ASP A 36 12.97 -12.27 0.63
CA ASP A 36 12.63 -11.34 -0.44
C ASP A 36 11.14 -10.98 -0.41
N LEU A 37 10.26 -11.97 -0.22
CA LEU A 37 8.82 -11.74 -0.06
C LEU A 37 8.52 -10.90 1.20
N LEU A 38 9.25 -11.13 2.29
CA LEU A 38 9.09 -10.37 3.53
C LEU A 38 9.59 -8.93 3.38
N LEU A 39 10.68 -8.72 2.66
CA LEU A 39 11.18 -7.40 2.31
C LEU A 39 10.17 -6.64 1.43
N ALA A 40 9.65 -7.28 0.38
CA ALA A 40 8.63 -6.73 -0.49
C ALA A 40 7.35 -6.36 0.28
N TYR A 41 6.89 -7.25 1.18
CA TYR A 41 5.73 -7.01 2.03
C TYR A 41 5.92 -5.81 2.97
N LYS A 42 7.09 -5.71 3.62
CA LYS A 42 7.41 -4.55 4.47
C LYS A 42 7.44 -3.25 3.65
N LYS A 43 8.06 -3.29 2.48
CA LYS A 43 8.18 -2.14 1.57
C LYS A 43 6.81 -1.63 1.14
N ILE A 44 5.94 -2.51 0.61
CA ILE A 44 4.60 -2.11 0.18
C ILE A 44 3.72 -1.67 1.35
N SER A 45 3.88 -2.27 2.53
CA SER A 45 3.13 -1.86 3.73
C SER A 45 3.51 -0.45 4.19
N GLY A 46 4.80 -0.10 4.17
CA GLY A 46 5.25 1.26 4.48
C GLY A 46 4.75 2.29 3.46
N VAL A 47 4.70 1.91 2.19
CA VAL A 47 4.14 2.72 1.11
C VAL A 47 2.64 2.93 1.29
N CYS A 48 1.86 1.86 1.54
CA CYS A 48 0.43 1.97 1.84
C CYS A 48 0.18 2.99 2.96
N LYS A 49 0.88 2.83 4.09
CA LYS A 49 0.71 3.71 5.25
C LYS A 49 1.06 5.17 4.92
N SER A 50 2.14 5.41 4.18
CA SER A 50 2.55 6.77 3.80
C SER A 50 1.51 7.43 2.89
N LEU A 51 0.93 6.65 1.98
CA LEU A 51 -0.08 7.12 1.05
C LEU A 51 -1.44 7.37 1.73
N GLU A 52 -1.88 6.47 2.62
CA GLU A 52 -3.07 6.64 3.47
C GLU A 52 -2.97 7.92 4.30
N ASN A 53 -1.84 8.15 4.98
CA ASN A 53 -1.59 9.38 5.72
C ASN A 53 -1.67 10.63 4.82
N SER A 54 -1.13 10.54 3.60
CA SER A 54 -1.19 11.67 2.65
C SER A 54 -2.59 11.92 2.14
N VAL A 55 -3.43 10.90 2.03
CA VAL A 55 -4.85 11.04 1.69
C VAL A 55 -5.60 11.76 2.80
N ASP A 56 -5.36 11.39 4.06
CA ASP A 56 -6.01 12.05 5.19
C ASP A 56 -5.58 13.52 5.30
N HIS A 57 -4.29 13.82 5.13
CA HIS A 57 -3.82 15.21 5.06
C HIS A 57 -4.45 16.01 3.92
N MET A 58 -4.73 15.39 2.78
CA MET A 58 -5.40 16.07 1.67
C MET A 58 -6.87 16.34 1.98
N LYS A 59 -7.58 15.39 2.62
CA LYS A 59 -8.95 15.63 3.10
C LYS A 59 -8.99 16.81 4.08
N ASP A 60 -8.07 16.83 5.04
CA ASP A 60 -7.95 17.93 6.01
C ASP A 60 -7.69 19.26 5.30
N ALA A 61 -6.78 19.28 4.33
CA ALA A 61 -6.49 20.49 3.55
C ALA A 61 -7.66 20.95 2.65
N MET A 62 -8.45 20.02 2.12
CA MET A 62 -9.67 20.34 1.37
C MET A 62 -10.74 20.95 2.29
N MET A 63 -10.91 20.41 3.50
CA MET A 63 -11.82 20.98 4.50
C MET A 63 -11.34 22.36 4.98
N ASP A 64 -10.04 22.54 5.24
CA ASP A 64 -9.43 23.84 5.58
C ASP A 64 -9.58 24.87 4.46
N ALA A 65 -9.65 24.42 3.20
CA ALA A 65 -9.88 25.26 2.02
C ALA A 65 -11.38 25.50 1.75
N GLU A 66 -12.25 25.18 2.72
CA GLU A 66 -13.71 25.37 2.65
C GLU A 66 -14.37 24.67 1.46
N MET A 67 -13.76 23.60 0.95
CA MET A 67 -14.39 22.76 -0.07
C MET A 67 -15.64 22.08 0.49
N SER A 68 -16.63 21.86 -0.36
CA SER A 68 -17.85 21.19 0.06
C SER A 68 -17.58 19.73 0.47
N LEU A 69 -18.39 19.23 1.39
CA LEU A 69 -18.33 17.82 1.81
C LEU A 69 -18.54 16.87 0.63
N GLU A 70 -19.31 17.26 -0.38
CA GLU A 70 -19.52 16.46 -1.59
C GLU A 70 -18.23 16.36 -2.42
N GLU A 71 -17.51 17.47 -2.63
CA GLU A 71 -16.22 17.44 -3.33
C GLU A 71 -15.19 16.58 -2.58
N VAL A 72 -15.14 16.68 -1.25
CA VAL A 72 -14.26 15.83 -0.43
C VAL A 72 -14.63 14.35 -0.56
N ARG A 73 -15.92 14.01 -0.62
CA ARG A 73 -16.40 12.63 -0.79
C ARG A 73 -16.06 12.08 -2.16
N VAL A 74 -16.31 12.84 -3.23
CA VAL A 74 -15.97 12.45 -4.61
C VAL A 74 -14.47 12.20 -4.72
N TRP A 75 -13.66 13.12 -4.21
CA TRP A 75 -12.20 12.97 -4.22
C TRP A 75 -11.73 11.74 -3.43
N ALA A 76 -12.27 11.53 -2.22
CA ALA A 76 -11.93 10.38 -1.39
C ALA A 76 -12.35 9.05 -2.03
N HIS A 77 -13.45 9.04 -2.79
CA HIS A 77 -13.89 7.87 -3.55
C HIS A 77 -12.89 7.53 -4.67
N VAL A 78 -12.53 8.51 -5.50
CA VAL A 78 -11.50 8.34 -6.55
C VAL A 78 -10.19 7.84 -5.96
N CYS A 79 -9.71 8.45 -4.88
CA CYS A 79 -8.45 8.04 -4.23
C CYS A 79 -8.50 6.60 -3.71
N ARG A 80 -9.67 6.14 -3.24
CA ARG A 80 -9.83 4.75 -2.79
C ARG A 80 -9.69 3.77 -3.94
N GLU A 81 -10.24 4.09 -5.11
CA GLU A 81 -10.10 3.26 -6.30
C GLU A 81 -8.66 3.25 -6.80
N GLU A 82 -8.00 4.40 -6.81
CA GLU A 82 -6.57 4.50 -7.12
C GLU A 82 -5.72 3.64 -6.17
N LEU A 83 -6.03 3.63 -4.87
CA LEU A 83 -5.31 2.85 -3.86
C LEU A 83 -5.47 1.33 -3.99
N ALA A 84 -6.52 0.85 -4.67
CA ALA A 84 -6.87 -0.57 -4.73
C ALA A 84 -5.71 -1.49 -5.17
N PRO A 85 -4.94 -1.21 -6.24
CA PRO A 85 -3.84 -2.06 -6.69
C PRO A 85 -2.70 -2.18 -5.67
N VAL A 86 -2.48 -1.16 -4.84
CA VAL A 86 -1.45 -1.16 -3.79
C VAL A 86 -1.88 -2.10 -2.66
N HIS A 87 -3.15 -2.02 -2.24
CA HIS A 87 -3.72 -2.91 -1.24
C HIS A 87 -3.80 -4.36 -1.70
N GLU A 88 -4.19 -4.60 -2.95
CA GLU A 88 -4.20 -5.93 -3.53
C GLU A 88 -2.81 -6.57 -3.52
N LEU A 89 -1.77 -5.83 -3.90
CA LEU A 89 -0.40 -6.34 -3.90
C LEU A 89 0.07 -6.67 -2.48
N ARG A 90 -0.20 -5.79 -1.51
CA ARG A 90 0.07 -6.06 -0.09
C ARG A 90 -0.60 -7.35 0.37
N ASN A 91 -1.87 -7.55 0.02
CA ASN A 91 -2.63 -8.74 0.41
C ASN A 91 -2.09 -10.01 -0.26
N LYS A 92 -1.73 -9.94 -1.55
CA LYS A 92 -1.09 -11.06 -2.27
C LYS A 92 0.23 -11.48 -1.64
N LEU A 93 1.07 -10.51 -1.28
CA LEU A 93 2.34 -10.78 -0.59
C LEU A 93 2.12 -11.40 0.79
N LYS A 94 1.14 -10.91 1.55
CA LYS A 94 0.76 -11.51 2.83
C LYS A 94 0.34 -12.97 2.67
N GLN A 95 -0.53 -13.25 1.70
CA GLN A 95 -0.96 -14.62 1.41
C GLN A 95 0.19 -15.53 0.99
N ALA A 96 1.13 -15.03 0.17
CA ALA A 96 2.32 -15.78 -0.22
C ALA A 96 3.19 -16.16 1.00
N LEU A 97 3.40 -15.21 1.91
CA LEU A 97 4.13 -15.43 3.16
C LEU A 97 3.42 -16.45 4.05
N ASP A 98 2.11 -16.30 4.28
CA ASP A 98 1.32 -17.23 5.10
C ASP A 98 1.37 -18.66 4.52
N ASN A 99 1.35 -18.78 3.19
CA ASN A 99 1.44 -20.08 2.50
C ASN A 99 2.82 -20.72 2.64
N LEU A 100 3.91 -19.94 2.58
CA LEU A 100 5.26 -20.45 2.82
C LEU A 100 5.45 -20.94 4.25
N GLU A 101 4.89 -20.23 5.23
CA GLU A 101 4.95 -20.65 6.63
C GLU A 101 4.18 -21.95 6.90
N LYS A 102 3.00 -22.10 6.27
CA LYS A 102 2.22 -23.34 6.32
C LYS A 102 2.95 -24.52 5.68
N LYS A 103 3.57 -24.32 4.51
CA LYS A 103 4.38 -25.37 3.86
C LYS A 103 5.55 -25.81 4.74
N ASN A 104 6.29 -24.87 5.31
CA ASN A 104 7.43 -25.19 6.18
C ASN A 104 7.01 -25.92 7.46
N THR A 105 5.89 -25.55 8.08
CA THR A 105 5.36 -26.26 9.25
C THR A 105 4.89 -27.66 8.91
N GLN A 106 4.27 -27.88 7.76
CA GLN A 106 3.85 -29.21 7.31
C GLN A 106 5.05 -30.13 6.99
N THR A 107 6.08 -29.61 6.33
CA THR A 107 7.32 -30.36 6.06
C THR A 107 8.04 -30.75 7.35
N ARG A 108 8.15 -29.84 8.32
CA ARG A 108 8.70 -30.16 9.64
C ARG A 108 7.93 -31.26 10.36
N ARG A 109 6.59 -31.24 10.33
CA ARG A 109 5.78 -32.30 10.96
C ARG A 109 6.05 -33.67 10.35
N ARG A 110 6.19 -33.76 9.02
CA ARG A 110 6.48 -35.03 8.32
C ARG A 110 7.87 -35.60 8.59
N LEU A 111 8.86 -34.76 8.92
CA LEU A 111 10.22 -35.21 9.23
C LEU A 111 10.37 -35.73 10.67
N VAL A 112 9.38 -35.51 11.52
CA VAL A 112 9.38 -35.91 12.95
C VAL A 112 8.33 -37.01 13.21
N SER A 113 7.66 -37.50 12.15
CA SER A 113 6.70 -38.61 12.16
C SER A 113 7.34 -39.86 11.59
#